data_AF-A0A371NDY4-F1
#
_entry.id   AF-A0A371NDY4-F1
#
_cell.length_a   1.000
_cell.length_b   1.000
_cell.length_c   1.000
_cell.angle_alpha   90.00
_cell.angle_beta   90.00
_cell.angle_gamma   90.00
#
_symmetry.space_group_name_H-M   'P 1'
#
loop_
_entity.id
_entity.type
_entity.pdbx_description
1 polymer ?
#
loop_
_entity_poly.entity_id
_entity_poly.type
_entity_poly.pdbx_seq_one_letter_code
_entity_poly.pdbx_strand_id
1 'polypeptide(L)'
;MDIGEIVNDAIRYPSSDWKKVIILGVLIIASILILPVFLVMGYGFRALKASIAGFDELPEFDEWGEMFVDGLKVFVVQIAYMIVPLIIIFAGVLGSFTMVSPDTGVITNPTAFTGLVGGTTIIGIILAIILGLIETIAIAHMAYNDSELGAAFRFSEILDVISQIGWLDYIIWYIVVGLISVAGLHNLVHRCGSDLSGDGIHCKFPECDTGSGYPDRGPHNIPLHPALLEQGPCTQIRLRIKLPSFFIFPSSDKHL
;
A
#
# COMPACT_ATOMS: atom_id res chain seq x y z
N MET A 1 -16.76 11.46 3.15
CA MET A 1 -16.05 10.58 2.20
C MET A 1 -16.91 9.36 1.95
N ASP A 2 -17.20 9.05 0.70
CA ASP A 2 -17.78 7.74 0.36
C ASP A 2 -16.65 6.71 0.29
N ILE A 3 -16.68 5.74 1.19
CA ILE A 3 -15.63 4.71 1.30
C ILE A 3 -15.65 3.83 0.03
N GLY A 4 -16.80 3.69 -0.63
CA GLY A 4 -16.94 2.88 -1.83
C GLY A 4 -16.14 3.40 -3.02
N GLU A 5 -16.12 4.72 -3.22
CA GLU A 5 -15.38 5.37 -4.32
C GLU A 5 -13.87 5.18 -4.15
N ILE A 6 -13.35 5.38 -2.93
CA ILE A 6 -11.92 5.23 -2.62
C ILE A 6 -11.45 3.79 -2.85
N VAL A 7 -12.24 2.80 -2.44
CA VAL A 7 -11.91 1.39 -2.65
C VAL A 7 -11.96 1.03 -4.14
N ASN A 8 -12.95 1.54 -4.88
CA ASN A 8 -13.05 1.30 -6.31
C ASN A 8 -11.87 1.91 -7.09
N ASP A 9 -11.46 3.13 -6.74
CA ASP A 9 -10.34 3.80 -7.38
C ASP A 9 -9.01 3.12 -7.04
N ALA A 10 -8.84 2.66 -5.79
CA ALA A 10 -7.67 1.89 -5.37
C ALA A 10 -7.51 0.57 -6.14
N ILE A 11 -8.60 -0.08 -6.56
CA ILE A 11 -8.56 -1.30 -7.39
C ILE A 11 -8.31 -0.94 -8.86
N ARG A 12 -8.89 0.16 -9.34
CA ARG A 12 -8.76 0.58 -10.74
C ARG A 12 -7.35 1.04 -11.08
N TYR A 13 -6.70 1.76 -10.16
CA TYR A 13 -5.37 2.34 -10.37
C TYR A 13 -4.29 1.33 -10.81
N PRO A 14 -4.05 0.19 -10.12
CA PRO A 14 -3.08 -0.81 -10.57
C PRO A 14 -3.50 -1.54 -11.85
N SER A 15 -4.81 -1.63 -12.15
CA SER A 15 -5.31 -2.34 -13.34
C SER A 15 -5.10 -1.59 -14.66
N SER A 16 -4.61 -0.35 -14.60
CA SER A 16 -4.43 0.55 -15.75
C SER A 16 -3.30 0.09 -16.69
N ASP A 17 -2.16 -0.40 -16.18
CA ASP A 17 -1.02 -0.83 -16.99
C ASP A 17 -0.32 -2.06 -16.40
N TRP A 18 -0.56 -3.21 -17.02
CA TRP A 18 -0.07 -4.50 -16.57
C TRP A 18 1.45 -4.65 -16.71
N LYS A 19 2.10 -3.94 -17.64
CA LYS A 19 3.55 -4.01 -17.79
C LYS A 19 4.24 -3.38 -16.58
N LYS A 20 3.76 -2.21 -16.16
CA LYS A 20 4.27 -1.47 -14.99
C LYS A 20 4.07 -2.30 -13.72
N VAL A 21 2.91 -2.96 -13.56
CA VAL A 21 2.65 -3.85 -12.43
C VAL A 21 3.60 -5.05 -12.40
N ILE A 22 3.88 -5.68 -13.54
CA ILE A 22 4.83 -6.82 -13.61
C ILE A 22 6.23 -6.38 -13.21
N ILE A 23 6.71 -5.22 -13.70
CA ILE A 23 8.02 -4.67 -13.33
C ILE A 23 8.08 -4.41 -11.82
N LEU A 24 7.04 -3.80 -11.24
CA LEU A 24 6.93 -3.59 -9.80
C LEU A 24 6.94 -4.92 -9.03
N GLY A 25 6.20 -5.93 -9.50
CA GLY A 25 6.18 -7.26 -8.89
C GLY A 25 7.54 -7.95 -8.88
N VAL A 26 8.29 -7.88 -9.99
CA VAL A 26 9.66 -8.41 -10.07
C VAL A 26 10.59 -7.65 -9.11
N LEU A 27 10.48 -6.32 -9.04
CA LEU A 27 11.24 -5.50 -8.10
C LEU A 27 10.94 -5.86 -6.64
N ILE A 28 9.67 -6.11 -6.30
CA ILE A 28 9.27 -6.57 -4.95
C ILE A 28 9.90 -7.92 -4.64
N ILE A 29 9.88 -8.89 -5.56
CA ILE A 29 10.53 -10.20 -5.36
C ILE A 29 12.05 -10.03 -5.21
N ALA A 30 12.65 -9.16 -6.04
CA ALA A 30 14.06 -8.84 -6.00
C ALA A 30 14.45 -7.95 -4.80
N SER A 31 13.50 -7.40 -4.04
CA SER A 31 13.76 -6.54 -2.86
C SER A 31 14.46 -7.25 -1.70
N ILE A 32 14.57 -8.58 -1.78
CA ILE A 32 15.49 -9.34 -0.92
C ILE A 32 16.95 -8.90 -1.13
N LEU A 33 17.29 -8.37 -2.31
CA LEU A 33 18.50 -7.60 -2.52
C LEU A 33 18.24 -6.18 -1.97
N ILE A 34 19.13 -5.70 -1.10
CA ILE A 34 19.02 -4.39 -0.43
C ILE A 34 18.83 -3.23 -1.42
N LEU A 35 19.35 -3.33 -2.64
CA LEU A 35 19.32 -2.24 -3.61
C LEU A 35 17.92 -2.02 -4.26
N PRO A 36 17.23 -3.08 -4.76
CA PRO A 36 15.85 -2.97 -5.25
C PRO A 36 14.81 -2.40 -4.26
N VAL A 37 15.00 -2.51 -2.94
CA VAL A 37 14.03 -1.97 -1.97
C VAL A 37 13.86 -0.46 -2.10
N PHE A 38 14.95 0.27 -2.37
CA PHE A 38 14.93 1.73 -2.53
C PHE A 38 14.21 2.13 -3.82
N LEU A 39 14.33 1.33 -4.88
CA LEU A 39 13.58 1.56 -6.13
C LEU A 39 12.08 1.36 -5.93
N VAL A 40 11.67 0.37 -5.14
CA VAL A 40 10.25 0.15 -4.79
C VAL A 40 9.70 1.34 -3.99
N MET A 41 10.43 1.80 -2.98
CA MET A 41 10.04 2.98 -2.20
C MET A 41 9.96 4.25 -3.07
N GLY A 42 10.94 4.45 -3.94
CA GLY A 42 10.98 5.56 -4.89
C GLY A 42 9.82 5.54 -5.88
N TYR A 43 9.48 4.37 -6.41
CA TYR A 43 8.32 4.22 -7.29
C TYR A 43 7.01 4.50 -6.55
N GLY A 44 6.87 4.01 -5.31
CA GLY A 44 5.72 4.32 -4.46
C GLY A 44 5.59 5.82 -4.18
N PHE A 45 6.70 6.51 -3.95
CA PHE A 45 6.73 7.96 -3.80
C PHE A 45 6.37 8.69 -5.09
N ARG A 46 6.81 8.19 -6.25
CA ARG A 46 6.42 8.74 -7.56
C ARG A 46 4.92 8.54 -7.83
N ALA A 47 4.36 7.39 -7.47
CA ALA A 47 2.92 7.15 -7.55
C ALA A 47 2.15 8.10 -6.64
N LEU A 48 2.62 8.34 -5.42
CA LEU A 48 2.05 9.33 -4.50
C LEU A 48 2.06 10.75 -5.11
N LYS A 49 3.18 11.17 -5.71
CA LYS A 49 3.27 12.46 -6.43
C LYS A 49 2.22 12.55 -7.56
N ALA A 50 2.08 11.49 -8.35
CA ALA A 50 1.10 11.45 -9.44
C ALA A 50 -0.34 11.54 -8.93
N SER A 51 -0.67 10.82 -7.85
CA SER A 51 -2.00 10.88 -7.23
C SER A 51 -2.31 12.26 -6.64
N ILE A 52 -1.34 12.92 -5.99
CA ILE A 52 -1.51 14.29 -5.46
C ILE A 52 -1.71 15.30 -6.60
N ALA A 53 -1.03 15.10 -7.73
CA ALA A 53 -1.20 15.91 -8.94
C ALA A 53 -2.50 15.61 -9.71
N GLY A 54 -3.30 14.61 -9.28
CA GLY A 54 -4.57 14.25 -9.89
C GLY A 54 -4.44 13.39 -11.16
N PHE A 55 -3.30 12.72 -11.36
CA PHE A 55 -3.12 11.77 -12.46
C PHE A 55 -3.58 10.37 -12.04
N ASP A 56 -4.50 9.80 -12.82
CA ASP A 56 -5.02 8.43 -12.63
C ASP A 56 -4.22 7.35 -13.37
N GLU A 57 -3.10 7.73 -14.00
CA GLU A 57 -2.22 6.83 -14.73
C GLU A 57 -0.99 6.47 -13.89
N LEU A 58 -0.52 5.22 -14.02
CA LEU A 58 0.69 4.76 -13.35
C LEU A 58 1.93 5.50 -13.87
N PRO A 59 2.84 5.98 -13.01
CA PRO A 59 4.08 6.61 -13.45
C PRO A 59 4.94 5.65 -14.29
N GLU A 60 5.71 6.20 -15.21
CA GLU A 60 6.67 5.41 -16.00
C GLU A 60 7.86 4.94 -15.16
N PHE A 61 8.49 3.85 -15.62
CA PHE A 61 9.73 3.30 -15.06
C PHE A 61 10.94 3.87 -15.81
N ASP A 62 11.02 5.18 -15.83
CA ASP A 62 12.13 5.97 -16.36
C ASP A 62 12.92 6.63 -15.22
N GLU A 63 14.05 7.25 -15.56
CA GLU A 63 14.83 8.04 -14.59
C GLU A 63 15.15 7.28 -13.29
N TRP A 64 15.59 6.02 -13.44
CA TRP A 64 15.87 5.09 -12.33
C TRP A 64 16.78 5.68 -11.24
N GLY A 65 17.70 6.57 -11.60
CA GLY A 65 18.57 7.27 -10.66
C GLY A 65 17.81 8.23 -9.75
N GLU A 66 16.88 9.02 -10.30
CA GLU A 66 16.04 9.93 -9.51
C GLU A 66 15.08 9.15 -8.63
N MET A 67 14.48 8.08 -9.17
CA MET A 67 13.64 7.17 -8.40
C MET A 67 14.38 6.55 -7.22
N PHE A 68 15.64 6.12 -7.42
CA PHE A 68 16.48 5.61 -6.33
C PHE A 68 16.75 6.69 -5.27
N VAL A 69 17.08 7.91 -5.68
CA VAL A 69 17.32 9.04 -4.76
C VAL A 69 16.06 9.40 -3.97
N ASP A 70 14.91 9.44 -4.62
CA ASP A 70 13.62 9.67 -3.95
C ASP A 70 13.31 8.56 -2.94
N GLY A 71 13.57 7.30 -3.28
CA GLY A 71 13.47 6.18 -2.34
C GLY A 71 14.39 6.32 -1.14
N LEU A 72 15.63 6.79 -1.35
CA LEU A 72 16.57 7.07 -0.26
C LEU A 72 16.09 8.21 0.64
N LYS A 73 15.50 9.28 0.08
CA LYS A 73 14.90 10.36 0.88
C LYS A 73 13.77 9.85 1.76
N VAL A 74 12.85 9.06 1.21
CA VAL A 74 11.76 8.42 1.96
C VAL A 74 12.31 7.57 3.10
N PHE A 75 13.35 6.78 2.83
CA PHE A 75 14.01 5.97 3.85
C PHE A 75 14.64 6.81 4.97
N VAL A 76 15.27 7.94 4.64
CA VAL A 76 15.83 8.87 5.65
C VAL A 76 14.71 9.45 6.53
N VAL A 77 13.57 9.83 5.94
CA VAL A 77 12.40 10.30 6.69
C VAL A 77 11.91 9.21 7.63
N GLN A 78 11.74 7.98 7.15
CA GLN A 78 11.31 6.85 7.96
C GLN A 78 12.25 6.59 9.16
N ILE A 79 13.57 6.62 8.94
CA ILE A 79 14.53 6.51 10.04
C ILE A 79 14.35 7.66 11.03
N ALA A 80 14.24 8.89 10.54
CA ALA A 80 14.16 10.08 11.40
C ALA A 80 12.90 10.08 12.29
N TYR A 81 11.76 9.59 11.79
CA TYR A 81 10.53 9.45 12.58
C TYR A 81 10.59 8.24 13.52
N MET A 82 11.23 7.15 13.13
CA MET A 82 11.29 5.91 13.93
C MET A 82 12.45 5.85 14.94
N ILE A 83 13.43 6.74 14.84
CA ILE A 83 14.61 6.72 15.73
C ILE A 83 14.24 6.98 17.19
N VAL A 84 13.30 7.89 17.46
CA VAL A 84 12.90 8.25 18.83
C VAL A 84 12.22 7.07 19.55
N PRO A 85 11.19 6.42 18.98
CA PRO A 85 10.61 5.19 19.53
C PRO A 85 11.66 4.09 19.73
N LEU A 86 12.53 3.87 18.74
CA LEU A 86 13.56 2.84 18.81
C LEU A 86 14.54 3.10 19.96
N ILE A 87 15.01 4.33 20.13
CA ILE A 87 15.92 4.68 21.24
C ILE A 87 15.27 4.34 22.59
N ILE A 88 13.99 4.64 22.78
CA ILE A 88 13.29 4.37 24.04
C ILE A 88 13.20 2.87 24.30
N ILE A 89 12.83 2.08 23.29
CA ILE A 89 12.74 0.62 23.40
C ILE A 89 14.13 0.03 23.67
N PHE A 90 15.13 0.41 22.89
CA PHE A 90 16.50 -0.06 23.06
C PHE A 90 17.09 0.35 24.40
N ALA A 91 16.84 1.57 24.89
CA ALA A 91 17.33 2.01 26.19
C ALA A 91 16.77 1.15 27.33
N GLY A 92 15.49 0.79 27.29
CA GLY A 92 14.91 -0.07 28.31
C GLY A 92 15.34 -1.53 28.20
N VAL A 93 15.40 -2.08 26.98
CA VAL A 93 15.92 -3.45 26.76
C VAL A 93 17.39 -3.54 27.17
N LEU A 94 18.23 -2.61 26.73
CA LEU A 94 19.65 -2.57 27.08
C LEU A 94 19.86 -2.35 28.59
N GLY A 95 19.10 -1.43 29.18
CA GLY A 95 19.12 -1.19 30.63
C GLY A 95 18.71 -2.42 31.43
N SER A 96 17.78 -3.23 30.91
CA SER A 96 17.30 -4.45 31.59
C SER A 96 18.37 -5.53 31.68
N PHE A 97 19.35 -5.56 30.77
CA PHE A 97 20.45 -6.54 30.83
C PHE A 97 21.34 -6.36 32.06
N THR A 98 21.38 -5.17 32.67
CA THR A 98 22.09 -4.96 33.95
C THR A 98 21.52 -5.79 35.10
N MET A 99 20.28 -6.28 34.95
CA MET A 99 19.57 -7.08 35.93
C MET A 99 19.69 -8.59 35.66
N VAL A 100 20.44 -8.99 34.64
CA VAL A 100 20.73 -10.39 34.32
C VAL A 100 22.12 -10.71 34.86
N SER A 101 22.22 -11.71 35.72
CA SER A 101 23.51 -12.20 36.21
C SER A 101 24.33 -12.74 35.02
N PRO A 102 25.54 -12.22 34.77
CA PRO A 102 26.35 -12.65 33.64
C PRO A 102 26.86 -14.10 33.79
N ASP A 103 27.01 -14.59 35.01
CA ASP A 103 27.54 -15.93 35.29
C ASP A 103 26.46 -17.03 35.24
N THR A 104 25.21 -16.68 35.58
CA THR A 104 24.12 -17.66 35.75
C THR A 104 22.95 -17.43 34.80
N GLY A 105 22.89 -16.27 34.13
CA GLY A 105 21.74 -15.86 33.32
C GLY A 105 20.47 -15.57 34.12
N VAL A 106 20.52 -15.63 35.46
CA VAL A 106 19.35 -15.44 36.32
C VAL A 106 19.03 -13.95 36.44
N ILE A 107 17.74 -13.62 36.31
CA ILE A 107 17.24 -12.27 36.53
C ILE A 107 17.22 -11.99 38.04
N THR A 108 18.05 -11.05 38.47
CA THR A 108 18.25 -10.71 39.89
C THR A 108 17.08 -9.90 40.48
N ASN A 109 16.34 -9.19 39.64
CA ASN A 109 15.14 -8.46 40.01
C ASN A 109 14.05 -8.59 38.92
N PRO A 110 13.20 -9.63 38.99
CA PRO A 110 12.19 -9.90 37.97
C PRO A 110 11.17 -8.77 37.79
N THR A 111 10.79 -8.10 38.87
CA THR A 111 9.82 -6.98 38.83
C THR A 111 10.39 -5.77 38.12
N ALA A 112 11.63 -5.38 38.43
CA ALA A 112 12.29 -4.27 37.75
C ALA A 112 12.61 -4.59 36.29
N PHE A 113 13.01 -5.83 35.99
CA PHE A 113 13.27 -6.29 34.62
C PHE A 113 12.02 -6.19 33.75
N THR A 114 10.91 -6.77 34.21
CA THR A 114 9.64 -6.73 33.48
C THR A 114 9.06 -5.33 33.39
N GLY A 115 9.17 -4.53 34.46
CA GLY A 115 8.73 -3.13 34.46
C GLY A 115 9.52 -2.26 33.48
N LEU A 116 10.84 -2.46 33.39
CA LEU A 116 11.70 -1.69 32.49
C LEU A 116 11.46 -2.10 31.04
N VAL A 117 11.58 -3.39 30.70
CA VAL A 117 11.36 -3.89 29.33
C VAL A 117 9.93 -3.59 28.89
N GLY A 118 8.94 -4.05 29.66
CA GLY A 118 7.53 -3.87 29.34
C GLY A 118 7.13 -2.41 29.26
N GLY A 119 7.54 -1.59 30.25
CA GLY A 119 7.23 -0.17 30.29
C GLY A 119 7.79 0.60 29.11
N THR A 120 9.08 0.45 28.80
CA THR A 120 9.68 1.14 27.65
C THR A 120 9.18 0.62 26.31
N THR A 121 8.88 -0.69 26.21
CA THR A 121 8.31 -1.25 24.99
C THR A 121 6.91 -0.70 24.73
N ILE A 122 6.05 -0.63 25.76
CA ILE A 122 4.71 -0.05 25.62
C ILE A 122 4.78 1.43 25.21
N ILE A 123 5.61 2.23 25.91
CA ILE A 123 5.79 3.65 25.59
C ILE A 123 6.36 3.82 24.19
N GLY A 124 7.36 3.03 23.81
CA GLY A 124 7.95 3.05 22.49
C GLY A 124 6.95 2.69 21.39
N ILE A 125 6.10 1.68 21.59
CA ILE A 125 5.03 1.32 20.64
C ILE A 125 4.02 2.46 20.49
N ILE A 126 3.59 3.08 21.59
CA ILE A 126 2.67 4.23 21.54
C ILE A 126 3.30 5.37 20.72
N LEU A 127 4.57 5.69 20.96
CA LEU A 127 5.28 6.73 20.21
C LEU A 127 5.49 6.35 18.74
N ALA A 128 5.77 5.08 18.44
CA ALA A 128 5.90 4.59 17.07
C ALA A 128 4.57 4.74 16.30
N ILE A 129 3.44 4.44 16.94
CA ILE A 129 2.13 4.64 16.33
C ILE A 129 1.87 6.13 16.06
N ILE A 130 2.10 6.99 17.05
CA ILE A 130 1.86 8.44 16.90
C ILE A 130 2.76 9.04 15.81
N LEU A 131 4.06 8.75 15.84
CA LEU A 131 5.00 9.29 14.87
C LEU A 131 4.80 8.67 13.48
N GLY A 132 4.46 7.39 13.38
CA GLY A 132 4.13 6.75 12.10
C GLY A 132 2.88 7.34 11.45
N LEU A 133 1.87 7.73 12.25
CA LEU A 133 0.70 8.45 11.74
C LEU A 133 1.09 9.80 11.14
N ILE A 134 2.02 10.53 11.77
CA ILE A 134 2.52 11.81 11.26
C ILE A 134 3.43 11.60 10.04
N GLU A 135 4.26 10.56 10.04
CA GLU A 135 5.21 10.21 8.96
C GLU A 135 4.50 10.05 7.62
N THR A 136 3.34 9.40 7.57
CA THR A 136 2.59 9.22 6.31
C THR A 136 2.20 10.56 5.66
N ILE A 137 1.74 11.53 6.45
CA ILE A 137 1.45 12.89 5.97
C ILE A 137 2.74 13.66 5.70
N ALA A 138 3.81 13.42 6.47
CA ALA A 138 5.11 14.01 6.20
C ALA A 138 5.67 13.63 4.82
N ILE A 139 5.52 12.35 4.42
CA ILE A 139 5.92 11.87 3.09
C ILE A 139 5.03 12.49 2.01
N ALA A 140 3.71 12.57 2.24
CA ALA A 140 2.80 13.25 1.30
C ALA A 140 3.13 14.75 1.16
N HIS A 141 3.50 15.40 2.26
CA HIS A 141 3.93 16.78 2.27
C HIS A 141 5.27 16.97 1.53
N MET A 142 6.20 16.03 1.65
CA MET A 142 7.42 15.99 0.84
C MET A 142 7.11 15.80 -0.65
N ALA A 143 6.12 14.97 -1.00
CA ALA A 143 5.67 14.78 -2.37
C ALA A 143 5.06 16.06 -2.95
N TYR A 144 4.28 16.81 -2.16
CA TYR A 144 3.69 18.09 -2.56
C TYR A 144 4.73 19.21 -2.77
N ASN A 145 5.85 19.15 -2.05
CA ASN A 145 6.92 20.15 -2.09
C ASN A 145 8.14 19.64 -2.88
N ASP A 146 7.93 19.20 -4.12
CA ASP A 146 8.98 18.85 -5.09
C ASP A 146 10.07 17.89 -4.58
N SER A 147 9.70 16.95 -3.70
CA SER A 147 10.64 15.95 -3.13
C SER A 147 11.76 16.58 -2.28
N GLU A 148 11.51 17.75 -1.68
CA GLU A 148 12.40 18.41 -0.74
C GLU A 148 12.41 17.67 0.61
N LEU A 149 13.56 17.11 1.00
CA LEU A 149 13.66 16.33 2.25
C LEU A 149 13.28 17.16 3.49
N GLY A 150 13.59 18.46 3.51
CA GLY A 150 13.22 19.37 4.60
C GLY A 150 11.70 19.52 4.78
N ALA A 151 10.91 19.33 3.72
CA ALA A 151 9.46 19.44 3.77
C ALA A 151 8.81 18.36 4.65
N ALA A 152 9.43 17.19 4.76
CA ALA A 152 8.98 16.13 5.65
C ALA A 152 9.14 16.47 7.14
N PHE A 153 9.89 17.52 7.48
CA PHE A 153 10.16 17.92 8.87
C PHE A 153 9.52 19.26 9.23
N ARG A 154 8.68 19.82 8.36
CA ARG A 154 7.89 21.03 8.66
C ARG A 154 6.67 20.65 9.51
N PHE A 155 6.94 20.28 10.77
CA PHE A 155 5.93 19.72 11.68
C PHE A 155 4.70 20.62 11.86
N SER A 156 4.86 21.95 11.91
CA SER A 156 3.71 22.85 12.02
C SER A 156 2.76 22.69 10.84
N GLU A 157 3.29 22.71 9.61
CA GLU A 157 2.50 22.57 8.38
C GLU A 157 1.84 21.20 8.31
N ILE A 158 2.57 20.13 8.66
CA ILE A 158 2.06 18.76 8.67
C ILE A 158 0.92 18.61 9.69
N LEU A 159 1.09 19.13 10.90
CA LEU A 159 0.07 19.06 11.95
C LEU A 159 -1.15 19.92 11.61
N ASP A 160 -0.97 21.05 10.91
CA ASP A 160 -2.07 21.88 10.42
C ASP A 160 -2.89 21.13 9.37
N VAL A 161 -2.24 20.42 8.43
CA VAL A 161 -2.93 19.57 7.44
C VAL A 161 -3.74 18.47 8.14
N ILE A 162 -3.16 17.77 9.12
CA ILE A 162 -3.88 16.74 9.89
C ILE A 162 -5.07 17.35 10.66
N SER A 163 -4.87 18.52 11.26
CA SER A 163 -5.92 19.22 12.00
C SER A 163 -7.07 19.67 11.10
N GLN A 164 -6.79 20.09 9.86
CA GLN A 164 -7.80 20.47 8.87
C GLN A 164 -8.64 19.27 8.40
N ILE A 165 -8.04 18.09 8.27
CA ILE A 165 -8.75 16.83 8.00
C ILE A 165 -9.60 16.43 9.21
N GLY A 166 -9.09 16.69 10.41
CA GLY A 166 -9.67 16.29 11.69
C GLY A 166 -8.98 15.04 12.23
N TRP A 167 -8.39 15.15 13.43
CA TRP A 167 -7.65 14.05 14.06
C TRP A 167 -8.48 12.77 14.22
N LEU A 168 -9.75 12.90 14.60
CA LEU A 168 -10.63 11.74 14.80
C LEU A 168 -10.93 11.04 13.47
N ASP A 169 -11.31 11.80 12.44
CA ASP A 169 -11.63 11.25 11.12
C ASP A 169 -10.42 10.61 10.46
N TYR A 170 -9.24 11.21 10.64
CA TYR A 170 -7.97 10.64 10.18
C TYR A 170 -7.65 9.30 10.86
N ILE A 171 -7.79 9.22 12.19
CA ILE A 171 -7.57 7.97 12.94
C ILE A 171 -8.60 6.90 12.52
N ILE A 172 -9.88 7.27 12.38
CA ILE A 172 -10.93 6.36 11.91
C ILE A 172 -10.60 5.81 10.53
N TRP A 173 -10.18 6.68 9.61
CA TRP A 173 -9.77 6.27 8.27
C TRP A 173 -8.62 5.26 8.31
N TYR A 174 -7.60 5.50 9.13
CA TYR A 174 -6.46 4.59 9.26
C TYR A 174 -6.88 3.22 9.81
N ILE A 175 -7.80 3.20 10.80
CA ILE A 175 -8.36 1.95 11.35
C ILE A 175 -9.15 1.20 10.26
N VAL A 176 -10.04 1.89 9.53
CA VAL A 176 -10.88 1.27 8.50
C VAL A 176 -10.03 0.69 7.37
N VAL A 177 -9.09 1.47 6.82
CA VAL A 177 -8.19 1.01 5.76
C VAL A 177 -7.29 -0.12 6.26
N GLY A 178 -6.80 -0.05 7.49
CA GLY A 178 -6.04 -1.13 8.11
C GLY A 178 -6.84 -2.44 8.20
N LEU A 179 -8.09 -2.39 8.66
CA LEU A 179 -8.97 -3.57 8.74
C LEU A 179 -9.27 -4.17 7.36
N ILE A 180 -9.56 -3.33 6.36
CA ILE A 180 -9.78 -3.78 4.98
C ILE A 180 -8.53 -4.45 4.42
N SER A 181 -7.36 -3.86 4.66
CA SER A 181 -6.07 -4.39 4.19
C SER A 181 -5.77 -5.76 4.81
N VAL A 182 -6.00 -5.93 6.12
CA VAL A 182 -5.82 -7.21 6.82
C VAL A 182 -6.82 -8.26 6.34
N ALA A 183 -8.09 -7.89 6.16
CA ALA A 183 -9.11 -8.81 5.65
C ALA A 183 -8.83 -9.24 4.20
N GLY A 184 -8.39 -8.31 3.35
CA GLY A 184 -7.97 -8.58 1.98
C GLY A 184 -6.77 -9.52 1.92
N LEU A 185 -5.74 -9.25 2.72
CA LEU A 185 -4.55 -10.10 2.82
C LEU A 185 -4.88 -11.50 3.35
N HIS A 186 -5.70 -11.59 4.39
CA HIS A 186 -6.17 -12.88 4.93
C HIS A 186 -6.90 -13.69 3.87
N ASN A 187 -7.79 -13.08 3.10
CA ASN A 187 -8.50 -13.75 2.00
C ASN A 187 -7.58 -14.20 0.85
N LEU A 188 -6.56 -13.39 0.52
CA LEU A 188 -5.55 -13.75 -0.49
C LEU A 188 -4.66 -14.89 -0.02
N VAL A 189 -4.20 -14.87 1.24
CA VAL A 189 -3.42 -15.95 1.85
C VAL A 189 -4.24 -17.22 1.95
N HIS A 190 -5.52 -17.15 2.31
CA HIS A 190 -6.40 -18.33 2.34
C HIS A 190 -6.61 -18.94 0.95
N ARG A 191 -6.69 -18.11 -0.09
CA ARG A 191 -6.80 -18.57 -1.48
C ARG A 191 -5.50 -19.15 -2.02
N CYS A 192 -4.35 -18.55 -1.70
CA CYS A 192 -3.04 -18.97 -2.21
C CYS A 192 -2.39 -20.08 -1.36
N GLY A 193 -2.77 -20.21 -0.08
CA GLY A 193 -2.18 -21.14 0.88
C GLY A 193 -2.79 -22.55 0.89
N SER A 194 -3.69 -22.88 -0.04
CA SER A 194 -4.32 -24.22 -0.09
C SER A 194 -3.66 -25.22 -1.05
N ASP A 195 -2.67 -24.81 -1.84
CA ASP A 195 -1.90 -25.71 -2.71
C ASP A 195 -0.38 -25.55 -2.50
N LEU A 196 0.12 -26.14 -1.41
CA LEU A 196 1.54 -26.47 -1.24
C LEU A 196 1.67 -28.00 -1.16
N SER A 197 1.23 -28.69 -2.20
CA SER A 197 1.47 -30.12 -2.41
C SER A 197 2.22 -30.29 -3.72
N GLY A 198 3.54 -30.46 -3.65
CA GLY A 198 4.41 -31.18 -4.59
C GLY A 198 4.51 -30.77 -6.07
N ASP A 199 3.45 -30.26 -6.67
CA ASP A 199 3.22 -30.21 -8.11
C ASP A 199 2.80 -28.79 -8.53
N GLY A 200 3.71 -27.81 -8.43
CA GLY A 200 3.55 -26.49 -9.06
C GLY A 200 2.50 -25.54 -8.46
N ILE A 201 2.61 -24.26 -8.81
CA ILE A 201 1.70 -23.20 -8.34
C ILE A 201 0.45 -23.22 -9.24
N HIS A 202 -0.63 -23.84 -8.78
CA HIS A 202 -1.94 -23.80 -9.44
C HIS A 202 -2.79 -22.68 -8.84
N CYS A 203 -2.79 -21.50 -9.46
CA CYS A 203 -3.74 -20.46 -9.11
C CYS A 203 -5.14 -20.88 -9.62
N LYS A 204 -6.03 -21.27 -8.71
CA LYS A 204 -7.44 -21.55 -9.02
C LYS A 204 -8.17 -20.23 -9.31
N PHE A 205 -8.08 -19.75 -10.55
CA PHE A 205 -9.06 -18.81 -11.07
C PHE A 205 -10.42 -19.53 -11.17
N PRO A 206 -11.56 -18.84 -11.05
CA PRO A 206 -12.84 -19.47 -11.32
C PRO A 206 -12.83 -19.98 -12.77
N GLU A 207 -12.72 -21.30 -12.93
CA GLU A 207 -12.90 -21.99 -14.19
C GLU A 207 -14.26 -21.57 -14.76
N CYS A 208 -14.26 -20.92 -15.92
CA CYS A 208 -15.45 -20.94 -16.76
C CYS A 208 -15.63 -22.39 -17.19
N ASP A 209 -16.58 -23.07 -16.54
CA ASP A 209 -16.95 -24.45 -16.78
C ASP A 209 -17.35 -24.61 -18.26
N THR A 210 -16.42 -25.07 -19.09
CA THR A 210 -16.73 -25.49 -20.47
C THR A 210 -17.25 -26.92 -20.41
N GLY A 211 -18.40 -27.06 -19.75
CA GLY A 211 -19.13 -28.30 -19.64
C GLY A 211 -19.57 -28.81 -21.01
N SER A 212 -18.95 -29.92 -21.42
CA SER A 212 -19.59 -31.04 -22.11
C SER A 212 -20.33 -30.77 -23.44
N GLY A 213 -19.69 -31.22 -24.53
CA GLY A 213 -20.39 -31.90 -25.63
C GLY A 213 -20.65 -31.06 -26.88
N TYR A 214 -19.71 -31.08 -27.82
CA TYR A 214 -19.99 -30.66 -29.19
C TYR A 214 -20.13 -31.92 -30.06
N PRO A 215 -21.32 -32.24 -30.61
CA PRO A 215 -21.41 -33.28 -31.62
C PRO A 215 -20.88 -32.74 -32.95
N ASP A 216 -20.06 -33.54 -33.61
CA ASP A 216 -19.57 -33.32 -34.98
C ASP A 216 -20.68 -32.83 -35.91
N ARG A 217 -20.49 -31.65 -36.53
CA ARG A 217 -21.35 -31.21 -37.63
C ARG A 217 -20.66 -31.50 -38.96
N GLY A 218 -21.20 -32.49 -39.67
CA GLY A 218 -20.98 -32.69 -41.10
C GLY A 218 -21.51 -31.53 -41.96
N PRO A 219 -21.23 -31.52 -43.27
CA PRO A 219 -21.30 -30.33 -44.09
C PRO A 219 -22.68 -30.18 -44.74
N HIS A 220 -23.53 -29.28 -44.23
CA HIS A 220 -24.68 -28.79 -45.00
C HIS A 220 -24.95 -27.29 -44.76
N ASN A 221 -24.97 -26.55 -45.88
CA ASN A 221 -25.35 -25.15 -46.02
C ASN A 221 -26.82 -24.91 -45.69
N ILE A 222 -27.15 -23.96 -44.80
CA ILE A 222 -28.38 -23.16 -44.82
C ILE A 222 -28.07 -21.77 -44.21
N PRO A 223 -28.48 -20.64 -44.85
CA PRO A 223 -28.28 -19.30 -44.30
C PRO A 223 -29.48 -18.87 -43.46
N LEU A 224 -29.27 -18.36 -42.24
CA LEU A 224 -30.32 -17.74 -41.44
C LEU A 224 -29.83 -16.45 -40.75
N HIS A 225 -30.75 -15.49 -40.75
CA HIS A 225 -30.71 -14.04 -40.53
C HIS A 225 -30.25 -13.61 -39.11
N PRO A 226 -29.65 -12.42 -38.94
CA PRO A 226 -29.09 -11.96 -37.66
C PRO A 226 -30.19 -11.40 -36.73
N ALA A 227 -30.94 -12.28 -36.10
CA ALA A 227 -31.78 -11.95 -34.96
C ALA A 227 -32.03 -13.25 -34.20
N LEU A 228 -31.90 -13.23 -32.87
CA LEU A 228 -32.06 -14.36 -31.92
C LEU A 228 -30.78 -15.09 -31.51
N LEU A 229 -29.81 -14.37 -30.94
CA LEU A 229 -28.87 -14.92 -29.95
C LEU A 229 -28.73 -13.94 -28.79
N GLU A 230 -29.78 -13.84 -27.97
CA GLU A 230 -29.61 -13.53 -26.56
C GLU A 230 -29.51 -14.85 -25.78
N GLN A 231 -28.68 -14.81 -24.73
CA GLN A 231 -28.47 -15.77 -23.65
C GLN A 231 -27.24 -16.69 -23.77
N GLY A 232 -26.15 -16.21 -23.17
CA GLY A 232 -24.93 -16.94 -22.81
C GLY A 232 -24.00 -16.04 -21.95
N PRO A 233 -23.36 -16.55 -20.88
CA PRO A 233 -22.87 -15.76 -19.74
C PRO A 233 -21.45 -15.19 -19.95
N CYS A 234 -21.27 -14.43 -21.03
CA CYS A 234 -20.08 -13.60 -21.22
C CYS A 234 -20.50 -12.24 -21.78
N THR A 235 -21.31 -11.49 -21.01
CA THR A 235 -21.70 -10.14 -21.39
C THR A 235 -20.59 -9.17 -20.98
N GLN A 236 -19.84 -8.74 -21.99
CA GLN A 236 -19.11 -7.48 -22.08
C GLN A 236 -19.61 -6.39 -21.12
N ILE A 237 -18.76 -5.98 -20.17
CA ILE A 237 -18.98 -4.78 -19.36
C ILE A 237 -18.76 -3.56 -20.27
N ARG A 238 -19.83 -3.11 -20.93
CA ARG A 238 -19.88 -1.81 -21.58
C ARG A 238 -20.26 -0.77 -20.51
N LEU A 239 -19.27 -0.28 -19.76
CA LEU A 239 -19.45 0.79 -18.77
C LEU A 239 -19.75 2.10 -19.49
N ARG A 240 -21.05 2.41 -19.65
CA ARG A 240 -21.52 3.74 -20.04
C ARG A 240 -21.66 4.57 -18.76
N ILE A 241 -20.55 5.10 -18.26
CA ILE A 241 -20.56 6.05 -17.13
C ILE A 241 -21.11 7.37 -17.66
N LYS A 242 -22.30 7.75 -17.20
CA LYS A 242 -22.82 9.10 -17.36
C LYS A 242 -22.26 9.91 -16.18
N LEU A 243 -21.26 10.75 -16.45
CA LEU A 243 -20.69 11.63 -15.43
C LEU A 243 -21.79 12.56 -14.84
N PRO A 244 -21.96 12.62 -13.51
CA PRO A 244 -22.56 13.78 -12.87
C PRO A 244 -21.52 14.92 -12.84
N SER A 245 -21.93 16.11 -13.24
CA SER A 245 -21.11 17.32 -13.45
C SER A 245 -20.52 17.96 -12.18
N PHE A 246 -20.18 17.20 -11.13
CA PHE A 246 -19.91 17.77 -9.81
C PHE A 246 -18.43 17.77 -9.37
N PHE A 247 -17.53 17.13 -10.12
CA PHE A 247 -16.08 17.30 -9.96
C PHE A 247 -15.53 18.22 -11.05
N ILE A 248 -15.81 19.52 -10.90
CA ILE A 248 -15.01 20.58 -11.51
C ILE A 248 -14.36 21.28 -10.32
N PHE A 249 -13.14 20.86 -9.96
CA PHE A 249 -12.26 21.75 -9.22
C PHE A 249 -11.93 22.92 -10.14
N PRO A 250 -12.08 24.18 -9.70
CA PRO A 250 -11.71 25.33 -10.52
C PRO A 250 -10.21 25.26 -10.75
N SER A 251 -9.81 25.06 -12.00
CA SER A 251 -8.48 25.43 -12.47
C SER A 251 -8.30 26.91 -12.16
N SER A 252 -7.51 27.23 -11.14
CA SER A 252 -7.10 28.60 -10.90
C SER A 252 -6.12 28.97 -12.02
N ASP A 253 -6.59 29.84 -12.90
CA ASP A 253 -5.84 30.50 -13.95
C ASP A 253 -4.47 30.98 -13.45
N LYS A 254 -3.43 30.54 -14.15
CA LYS A 254 -2.12 31.18 -14.12
C LYS A 254 -2.20 32.45 -14.96
N HIS A 255 -2.57 33.57 -14.33
CA HIS A 255 -2.33 34.90 -14.85
C HIS A 255 -2.06 35.88 -13.69
N LEU A 256 -0.82 35.94 -13.21
CA LEU A 256 0.08 37.11 -13.24
C LEU A 256 1.40 36.77 -12.55
#